data_AF-A0A5E4JHA3-F1
#
_entry.id   AF-A0A5E4JHA3-F1
#
_cell.length_a   1.000
_cell.length_b   1.000
_cell.length_c   1.000
_cell.angle_alpha   90.00
_cell.angle_beta   90.00
_cell.angle_gamma   90.00
#
_symmetry.space_group_name_H-M   'P 1'
#
loop_
_entity.id
_entity.type
_entity.pdbx_description
1 polymer ?
#
loop_
_entity_poly.entity_id
_entity_poly.type
_entity_poly.pdbx_seq_one_letter_code
_entity_poly.pdbx_strand_id
1 'polypeptide(L)'
;MGKKNILADLHTHLNEKKIEPRDWWEGARKRKLRVVAITEHPQYDPLDAYLRLKAAKPKGILLIPGIEVRTSAGDLLVYGENESIYDVEEFLKKDIPVEKALKKVKELKLTASFAHPYGYKHDSVCEVIGEKKAKALIKRYKLGTEYYNGMLGSASYLVFGGKALKRAYSIMSFFEKNKLSKALHIDRGGVKAKTKMDKIAKNAVGRIQKPIIFSKNASFITAGSDAHYPKAIGSGVIEFKQMPKNEKEFISMLKNKETLWAGPNIYSKNPVDIIGRKEILGGIGYLTKKSIARGSKKGLKTKIGRKISLGKRIKTIKRITKRVKLRKIRTKFPKIRKKLFRKK
;
A
#
# COMPACT_ATOMS: atom_id res chain seq x y z
N MET A 1 -9.48 -39.62 11.87
CA MET A 1 -9.53 -38.15 11.68
C MET A 1 -8.60 -37.77 10.53
N GLY A 2 -9.10 -37.14 9.46
CA GLY A 2 -8.24 -36.72 8.34
C GLY A 2 -7.11 -35.80 8.81
N LYS A 3 -5.90 -35.95 8.26
CA LYS A 3 -4.77 -35.05 8.56
C LYS A 3 -5.19 -33.62 8.25
N LYS A 4 -5.23 -32.75 9.26
CA LYS A 4 -5.53 -31.33 9.08
C LYS A 4 -4.28 -30.64 8.51
N ASN A 5 -4.45 -29.95 7.40
CA ASN A 5 -3.41 -29.10 6.84
C ASN A 5 -3.05 -27.97 7.82
N ILE A 6 -1.83 -27.47 7.70
CA ILE A 6 -1.22 -26.51 8.61
C ILE A 6 -1.21 -25.15 7.94
N LEU A 7 -1.85 -24.17 8.56
CA LEU A 7 -1.86 -22.79 8.11
C LEU A 7 -0.80 -21.97 8.84
N ALA A 8 -0.02 -21.23 8.07
CA ALA A 8 1.01 -20.32 8.54
C ALA A 8 0.73 -18.89 8.04
N ASP A 9 1.01 -17.90 8.89
CA ASP A 9 1.05 -16.49 8.52
C ASP A 9 2.47 -15.97 8.74
N LEU A 10 3.15 -15.54 7.67
CA LEU A 10 4.58 -15.24 7.69
C LEU A 10 4.92 -13.76 7.69
N HIS A 11 3.93 -12.88 7.86
CA HIS A 11 4.16 -11.45 7.87
C HIS A 11 3.18 -10.78 8.82
N THR A 12 3.64 -10.42 10.02
CA THR A 12 2.76 -9.87 11.07
C THR A 12 3.52 -8.90 11.99
N HIS A 13 2.81 -7.95 12.63
CA HIS A 13 3.35 -6.84 13.44
C HIS A 13 2.57 -6.61 14.74
N LEU A 14 3.24 -6.65 15.89
CA LEU A 14 2.62 -6.53 17.22
C LEU A 14 2.80 -5.12 17.82
N ASN A 15 4.04 -4.64 17.84
CA ASN A 15 4.46 -3.49 18.64
C ASN A 15 4.06 -2.16 18.00
N GLU A 16 4.01 -2.07 16.66
CA GLU A 16 3.60 -0.87 15.94
C GLU A 16 2.26 -0.28 16.45
N LYS A 17 1.29 -1.14 16.80
CA LYS A 17 -0.01 -0.72 17.32
C LYS A 17 -0.19 -1.00 18.82
N LYS A 18 0.90 -1.34 19.51
CA LYS A 18 0.90 -1.66 20.95
C LYS A 18 -0.15 -2.71 21.31
N ILE A 19 -0.24 -3.78 20.51
CA ILE A 19 -1.23 -4.82 20.72
C ILE A 19 -0.81 -5.73 21.87
N GLU A 20 -1.78 -6.18 22.65
CA GLU A 20 -1.56 -7.19 23.68
C GLU A 20 -1.33 -8.59 23.06
N PRO A 21 -0.29 -9.34 23.47
CA PRO A 21 0.01 -10.67 22.94
C PRO A 21 -1.16 -11.66 23.03
N ARG A 22 -1.99 -11.53 24.07
CA ARG A 22 -3.18 -12.38 24.26
C ARG A 22 -4.18 -12.21 23.11
N ASP A 23 -4.51 -10.96 22.77
CA ASP A 23 -5.46 -10.65 21.70
C ASP A 23 -4.92 -11.10 20.35
N TRP A 24 -3.60 -10.94 20.15
CA TRP A 24 -2.89 -11.42 18.98
C TRP A 24 -3.09 -12.93 18.78
N TRP A 25 -2.82 -13.72 19.81
CA TRP A 25 -2.99 -15.17 19.77
C TRP A 25 -4.46 -15.59 19.64
N GLU A 26 -5.40 -14.84 20.20
CA GLU A 26 -6.82 -15.07 19.97
C GLU A 26 -7.18 -14.91 18.48
N GLY A 27 -6.66 -13.88 17.83
CA GLY A 27 -6.80 -13.67 16.38
C GLY A 27 -6.23 -14.83 15.55
N ALA A 28 -5.05 -15.33 15.91
CA ALA A 28 -4.43 -16.48 15.25
C ALA A 28 -5.26 -17.77 15.43
N ARG A 29 -5.75 -18.06 16.65
CA ARG A 29 -6.59 -19.24 16.93
C ARG A 29 -7.92 -19.21 16.20
N LYS A 30 -8.60 -18.05 16.17
CA LYS A 30 -9.86 -17.88 15.42
C LYS A 30 -9.72 -18.24 13.95
N ARG A 31 -8.52 -18.06 13.39
CA ARG A 31 -8.18 -18.36 11.99
C ARG A 31 -7.44 -19.67 11.79
N LYS A 32 -7.39 -20.49 12.85
CA LYS A 32 -6.81 -21.84 12.85
C LYS A 32 -5.34 -21.86 12.41
N LEU A 33 -4.62 -20.77 12.66
CA LEU A 33 -3.19 -20.71 12.40
C LEU A 33 -2.45 -21.64 13.36
N ARG A 34 -1.44 -22.33 12.83
CA ARG A 34 -0.57 -23.24 13.56
C ARG A 34 0.88 -22.80 13.54
N VAL A 35 1.24 -21.90 12.62
CA VAL A 35 2.53 -21.23 12.57
C VAL A 35 2.29 -19.73 12.38
N VAL A 36 3.01 -18.89 13.11
CA VAL A 36 3.00 -17.43 12.94
C VAL A 36 4.44 -16.95 12.94
N ALA A 37 4.83 -16.12 11.99
CA ALA A 37 6.06 -15.34 12.08
C ALA A 37 5.72 -13.93 12.56
N ILE A 38 6.50 -13.44 13.53
CA ILE A 38 6.49 -12.03 13.91
C ILE A 38 7.64 -11.36 13.16
N THR A 39 7.35 -10.30 12.40
CA THR A 39 8.30 -9.66 11.47
C THR A 39 8.27 -8.16 11.66
N GLU A 40 8.34 -7.71 12.91
CA GLU A 40 8.27 -6.30 13.26
C GLU A 40 9.35 -5.49 12.52
N HIS A 41 9.04 -4.24 12.18
CA HIS A 41 10.04 -3.32 11.68
C HIS A 41 11.07 -2.93 12.76
N PRO A 42 12.31 -2.59 12.37
CA PRO A 42 13.38 -2.21 13.29
C PRO A 42 13.04 -1.12 14.31
N GLN A 43 12.24 -0.13 13.92
CA GLN A 43 11.88 0.98 14.81
C GLN A 43 10.90 0.62 15.94
N TYR A 44 10.35 -0.60 15.95
CA TYR A 44 9.36 -1.04 16.94
C TYR A 44 9.83 -2.23 17.77
N ASP A 45 11.15 -2.41 17.90
CA ASP A 45 11.78 -3.44 18.74
C ASP A 45 11.30 -4.87 18.40
N PRO A 46 11.87 -5.49 17.35
CA PRO A 46 11.46 -6.82 16.92
C PRO A 46 11.77 -7.93 17.94
N LEU A 47 12.79 -7.75 18.79
CA LEU A 47 13.11 -8.70 19.86
C LEU A 47 12.03 -8.67 20.94
N ASP A 48 11.64 -7.48 21.40
CA ASP A 48 10.54 -7.34 22.37
C ASP A 48 9.23 -7.96 21.84
N ALA A 49 8.86 -7.67 20.59
CA ALA A 49 7.66 -8.24 19.97
C ALA A 49 7.68 -9.78 19.99
N TYR A 50 8.83 -10.38 19.68
CA TYR A 50 9.02 -11.83 19.72
C TYR A 50 8.94 -12.39 21.14
N LEU A 51 9.66 -11.80 22.10
CA LEU A 51 9.68 -12.27 23.48
C LEU A 51 8.29 -12.18 24.13
N ARG A 52 7.55 -11.09 23.91
CA ARG A 52 6.18 -10.91 24.40
C ARG A 52 5.23 -11.96 23.83
N LEU A 53 5.32 -12.25 22.53
CA LEU A 53 4.50 -13.31 21.91
C LEU A 53 4.90 -14.70 22.37
N LYS A 54 6.21 -14.96 22.52
CA LYS A 54 6.75 -16.23 23.01
C LYS A 54 6.26 -16.54 24.42
N ALA A 55 6.28 -15.55 25.31
CA ALA A 55 5.80 -15.69 26.70
C ALA A 55 4.30 -16.05 26.77
N ALA A 56 3.48 -15.46 25.89
CA ALA A 56 2.03 -15.72 25.83
C ALA A 56 1.61 -16.85 24.87
N LYS A 57 2.58 -17.60 24.30
CA LYS A 57 2.33 -18.51 23.18
C LYS A 57 1.44 -19.70 23.57
N PRO A 58 0.32 -19.94 22.89
CA PRO A 58 -0.49 -21.14 23.13
C PRO A 58 0.25 -22.43 22.76
N LYS A 59 -0.11 -23.51 23.45
CA LYS A 59 0.32 -24.88 23.08
C LYS A 59 -0.11 -25.21 21.65
N GLY A 60 0.76 -25.90 20.91
CA GLY A 60 0.47 -26.37 19.56
C GLY A 60 0.58 -25.32 18.44
N ILE A 61 0.97 -24.07 18.75
CA ILE A 61 1.34 -23.07 17.74
C ILE A 61 2.86 -22.86 17.76
N LEU A 62 3.48 -22.82 16.59
CA LEU A 62 4.89 -22.47 16.39
C LEU A 62 5.00 -20.97 16.12
N LEU A 63 5.94 -20.30 16.79
CA LEU A 63 6.27 -18.89 16.56
C LEU A 63 7.65 -18.82 15.90
N ILE A 64 7.71 -18.29 14.67
CA ILE A 64 8.95 -18.13 13.92
C ILE A 64 9.54 -16.75 14.24
N PRO A 65 10.81 -16.66 14.69
CA PRO A 65 11.49 -15.39 14.82
C PRO A 65 11.75 -14.80 13.43
N GLY A 66 11.39 -13.55 13.24
CA GLY A 66 11.60 -12.82 12.00
C GLY A 66 11.70 -11.32 12.21
N ILE A 67 12.05 -10.61 11.15
CA ILE A 67 12.17 -9.16 11.10
C ILE A 67 11.84 -8.66 9.69
N GLU A 68 11.12 -7.54 9.57
CA GLU A 68 10.91 -6.84 8.29
C GLU A 68 11.96 -5.73 8.14
N VAL A 69 13.09 -6.10 7.52
CA VAL A 69 14.23 -5.21 7.31
C VAL A 69 13.88 -4.17 6.26
N ARG A 70 13.98 -2.89 6.63
CA ARG A 70 13.78 -1.77 5.70
C ARG A 70 15.05 -1.50 4.90
N THR A 71 15.05 -1.84 3.62
CA THR A 71 16.21 -1.65 2.74
C THR A 71 16.04 -0.47 1.79
N SER A 72 17.13 -0.04 1.16
CA SER A 72 17.14 0.96 0.10
C SER A 72 16.31 0.57 -1.14
N ALA A 73 15.87 -0.69 -1.23
CA ALA A 73 15.07 -1.22 -2.32
C ALA A 73 13.67 -1.66 -1.86
N GLY A 74 13.19 -1.24 -0.69
CA GLY A 74 11.93 -1.71 -0.11
C GLY A 74 12.16 -2.72 1.01
N ASP A 75 11.08 -3.38 1.45
CA ASP A 75 11.13 -4.22 2.63
C ASP A 75 11.51 -5.68 2.31
N LEU A 76 12.24 -6.28 3.25
CA LEU A 76 12.77 -7.64 3.16
C LEU A 76 12.41 -8.40 4.43
N LEU A 77 11.60 -9.45 4.30
CA LEU A 77 11.31 -10.37 5.39
C LEU A 77 12.51 -11.29 5.58
N VAL A 78 13.07 -11.35 6.77
CA VAL A 78 14.14 -12.28 7.14
C VAL A 78 13.65 -13.16 8.29
N TYR A 79 13.83 -14.47 8.17
CA TYR A 79 13.40 -15.48 9.13
C TYR A 79 14.60 -16.20 9.72
N GLY A 80 14.58 -16.38 11.04
CA GLY A 80 15.60 -17.07 11.82
C GLY A 80 15.15 -18.45 12.29
N GLU A 81 16.11 -19.33 12.55
CA GLU A 81 15.87 -20.61 13.23
C GLU A 81 15.77 -20.43 14.76
N ASN A 82 16.21 -19.28 15.27
CA ASN A 82 16.19 -18.89 16.69
C ASN A 82 16.33 -17.35 16.81
N GLU A 83 16.45 -16.87 18.03
CA GLU A 83 16.51 -15.44 18.38
C GLU A 83 17.76 -14.71 17.90
N SER A 84 18.83 -15.41 17.50
CA SER A 84 20.09 -14.77 17.04
C SER A 84 19.93 -13.86 15.81
N ILE A 85 18.80 -13.95 15.10
CA ILE A 85 18.47 -13.00 14.03
C ILE A 85 18.39 -11.55 14.54
N TYR A 86 18.06 -11.36 15.82
CA TYR A 86 17.92 -10.05 16.44
C TYR A 86 19.27 -9.43 16.85
N ASP A 87 20.34 -10.23 16.92
CA ASP A 87 21.71 -9.75 17.22
C ASP A 87 22.38 -9.09 16.01
N VAL A 88 21.75 -9.16 14.83
CA VAL A 88 22.30 -8.60 13.58
C VAL A 88 21.99 -7.11 13.49
N GLU A 89 22.92 -6.28 13.99
CA GLU A 89 22.76 -4.82 14.00
C GLU A 89 22.37 -4.22 12.64
N GLU A 90 22.86 -4.77 11.54
CA GLU A 90 22.50 -4.29 10.20
C GLU A 90 21.02 -4.38 9.90
N PHE A 91 20.34 -5.39 10.42
CA PHE A 91 18.90 -5.56 10.21
C PHE A 91 18.08 -4.57 11.04
N LEU A 92 18.66 -3.99 12.09
CA LEU A 92 18.03 -2.98 12.93
C LEU A 92 18.18 -1.54 12.38
N LYS A 93 18.91 -1.35 11.27
CA LYS A 93 19.14 -0.05 10.64
C LYS A 93 18.06 0.24 9.58
N LYS A 94 17.61 1.49 9.50
CA LYS A 94 16.73 1.96 8.43
C LYS A 94 17.50 2.16 7.13
N ASP A 95 16.85 1.86 6.01
CA ASP A 95 17.32 2.11 4.65
C ASP A 95 18.69 1.48 4.34
N ILE A 96 19.00 0.33 4.94
CA ILE A 96 20.23 -0.42 4.64
C ILE A 96 20.30 -0.74 3.13
N PRO A 97 21.46 -0.59 2.46
CA PRO A 97 21.58 -1.00 1.06
C PRO A 97 21.16 -2.47 0.88
N VAL A 98 20.23 -2.74 -0.03
CA VAL A 98 19.64 -4.09 -0.19
C VAL A 98 20.71 -5.17 -0.40
N GLU A 99 21.73 -4.91 -1.20
CA GLU A 99 22.85 -5.85 -1.42
C GLU A 99 23.65 -6.13 -0.14
N LYS A 100 23.77 -5.16 0.78
CA LYS A 100 24.43 -5.36 2.08
C LYS A 100 23.59 -6.29 2.96
N ALA A 101 22.27 -6.04 3.05
CA ALA A 101 21.35 -6.91 3.78
C ALA A 101 21.36 -8.35 3.23
N LEU A 102 21.29 -8.51 1.89
CA LEU A 102 21.30 -9.82 1.24
C LEU A 102 22.62 -10.59 1.41
N LYS A 103 23.77 -9.89 1.43
CA LYS A 103 25.06 -10.50 1.78
C LYS A 103 25.05 -11.04 3.21
N LYS A 104 24.54 -10.26 4.17
CA LYS A 104 24.44 -10.68 5.58
C LYS A 104 23.50 -11.87 5.75
N VAL A 105 22.35 -11.89 5.06
CA VAL A 105 21.46 -13.06 5.00
C VAL A 105 22.19 -14.31 4.51
N LYS A 106 22.98 -14.18 3.43
CA LYS A 106 23.74 -15.31 2.86
C LYS A 106 24.86 -15.79 3.79
N GLU A 107 25.61 -14.88 4.38
CA GLU A 107 26.70 -15.14 5.34
C GLU A 107 26.19 -15.95 6.53
N LEU A 108 25.06 -15.52 7.11
CA LEU A 108 24.43 -16.15 8.27
C LEU A 108 23.51 -17.33 7.90
N LYS A 109 23.45 -17.73 6.61
CA LYS A 109 22.59 -18.80 6.07
C LYS A 109 21.10 -18.64 6.42
N LEU A 110 20.66 -17.40 6.63
CA LEU A 110 19.27 -17.07 6.96
C LEU A 110 18.35 -17.22 5.74
N THR A 111 17.05 -17.16 5.99
CA THR A 111 16.02 -17.27 4.95
C THR A 111 15.38 -15.91 4.74
N ALA A 112 15.37 -15.41 3.50
CA ALA A 112 14.79 -14.09 3.21
C ALA A 112 13.87 -14.09 1.99
N SER A 113 12.87 -13.22 2.06
CA SER A 113 11.83 -13.05 1.05
C SER A 113 11.54 -11.57 0.85
N PHE A 114 11.41 -11.11 -0.39
CA PHE A 114 10.93 -9.75 -0.63
C PHE A 114 9.49 -9.62 -0.15
N ALA A 115 9.25 -8.69 0.79
CA ALA A 115 7.92 -8.33 1.25
C ALA A 115 7.15 -7.66 0.11
N HIS A 116 5.84 -7.93 0.02
CA HIS A 116 4.86 -7.31 -0.88
C HIS A 116 5.50 -6.70 -2.13
N PRO A 117 6.02 -7.51 -3.08
CA PRO A 117 6.94 -7.03 -4.11
C PRO A 117 6.34 -5.98 -5.05
N TYR A 118 5.01 -5.84 -5.07
CA TYR A 118 4.24 -4.78 -5.76
C TYR A 118 3.36 -3.96 -4.79
N GLY A 119 3.81 -3.82 -3.54
CA GLY A 119 3.24 -3.00 -2.47
C GLY A 119 3.30 -1.51 -2.78
N TYR A 120 3.40 -0.68 -1.75
CA TYR A 120 3.52 0.76 -1.93
C TYR A 120 4.91 1.12 -2.51
N LYS A 121 5.06 2.32 -3.09
CA LYS A 121 6.26 2.71 -3.85
C LYS A 121 7.55 2.70 -3.02
N HIS A 122 7.46 2.81 -1.70
CA HIS A 122 8.61 2.96 -0.82
C HIS A 122 9.03 1.64 -0.18
N ASP A 123 8.13 0.68 -0.10
CA ASP A 123 8.31 -0.63 0.52
C ASP A 123 8.36 -1.77 -0.54
N SER A 124 7.94 -1.50 -1.78
CA SER A 124 7.96 -2.46 -2.90
C SER A 124 9.28 -2.48 -3.67
N VAL A 125 9.93 -3.63 -3.70
CA VAL A 125 11.14 -3.86 -4.51
C VAL A 125 10.95 -3.61 -6.01
N CYS A 126 9.81 -4.03 -6.59
CA CYS A 126 9.59 -3.84 -8.02
C CYS A 126 9.29 -2.37 -8.37
N GLU A 127 8.69 -1.59 -7.47
CA GLU A 127 8.43 -0.16 -7.71
C GLU A 127 9.67 0.71 -7.46
N VAL A 128 10.56 0.31 -6.55
CA VAL A 128 11.80 1.06 -6.23
C VAL A 128 12.89 0.80 -7.26
N ILE A 129 13.30 -0.45 -7.47
CA ILE A 129 14.45 -0.79 -8.33
C ILE A 129 14.06 -1.37 -9.69
N GLY A 130 12.77 -1.65 -9.91
CA GLY A 130 12.28 -2.26 -11.13
C GLY A 130 12.34 -3.79 -11.12
N GLU A 131 11.34 -4.41 -11.75
CA GLU A 131 11.14 -5.86 -11.77
C GLU A 131 12.37 -6.65 -12.29
N LYS A 132 13.03 -6.16 -13.36
CA LYS A 132 14.21 -6.83 -13.94
C LYS A 132 15.35 -6.96 -12.93
N LYS A 133 15.64 -5.89 -12.17
CA LYS A 133 16.69 -5.91 -11.14
C LYS A 133 16.28 -6.77 -9.96
N ALA A 134 15.02 -6.69 -9.53
CA ALA A 134 14.51 -7.52 -8.45
C ALA A 134 14.63 -9.03 -8.77
N LYS A 135 14.27 -9.46 -10.00
CA LYS A 135 14.47 -10.85 -10.46
C LYS A 135 15.95 -11.27 -10.46
N ALA A 136 16.85 -10.37 -10.84
CA ALA A 136 18.28 -10.65 -10.80
C ALA A 136 18.78 -10.90 -9.36
N LEU A 137 18.32 -10.11 -8.38
CA LEU A 137 18.62 -10.32 -6.96
C LEU A 137 18.07 -11.65 -6.44
N ILE A 138 16.83 -11.99 -6.79
CA ILE A 138 16.20 -13.26 -6.44
C ILE A 138 17.06 -14.43 -6.89
N LYS A 139 17.47 -14.44 -8.17
CA LYS A 139 18.30 -15.52 -8.72
C LYS A 139 19.68 -15.57 -8.05
N ARG A 140 20.32 -14.41 -7.83
CA ARG A 140 21.67 -14.30 -7.27
C ARG A 140 21.75 -14.77 -5.81
N TYR A 141 20.74 -14.44 -5.00
CA TYR A 141 20.73 -14.70 -3.57
C TYR A 141 19.77 -15.83 -3.14
N LYS A 142 19.15 -16.53 -4.11
CA LYS A 142 18.18 -17.62 -3.90
C LYS A 142 17.01 -17.20 -2.98
N LEU A 143 16.43 -16.03 -3.25
CA LEU A 143 15.43 -15.42 -2.38
C LEU A 143 14.03 -15.98 -2.60
N GLY A 144 13.23 -15.89 -1.54
CA GLY A 144 11.79 -16.02 -1.61
C GLY A 144 11.11 -14.74 -2.11
N THR A 145 9.81 -14.83 -2.31
CA THR A 145 8.95 -13.66 -2.54
C THR A 145 7.64 -13.84 -1.80
N GLU A 146 7.07 -12.74 -1.29
CA GLU A 146 5.69 -12.75 -0.79
C GLU A 146 4.72 -12.87 -1.96
N TYR A 147 4.20 -14.08 -2.14
CA TYR A 147 3.26 -14.46 -3.19
C TYR A 147 1.90 -13.79 -2.99
N TYR A 148 1.49 -13.66 -1.72
CA TYR A 148 0.24 -13.01 -1.34
C TYR A 148 0.41 -12.23 -0.05
N ASN A 149 -0.08 -11.00 -0.06
CA ASN A 149 -0.12 -10.09 1.08
C ASN A 149 -1.58 -9.79 1.44
N GLY A 150 -1.98 -10.10 2.67
CA GLY A 150 -3.37 -9.99 3.13
C GLY A 150 -3.92 -8.56 3.13
N MET A 151 -3.07 -7.56 3.39
CA MET A 151 -3.46 -6.15 3.28
C MET A 151 -3.82 -5.76 1.85
N LEU A 152 -3.01 -6.14 0.86
CA LEU A 152 -3.31 -5.89 -0.56
C LEU A 152 -4.54 -6.68 -1.02
N GLY A 153 -4.69 -7.91 -0.53
CA GLY A 153 -5.88 -8.74 -0.67
C GLY A 153 -7.16 -8.03 -0.23
N SER A 154 -7.12 -7.49 0.98
CA SER A 154 -8.21 -6.75 1.61
C SER A 154 -8.59 -5.50 0.82
N ALA A 155 -7.59 -4.71 0.41
CA ALA A 155 -7.80 -3.54 -0.42
C ALA A 155 -8.53 -3.89 -1.73
N SER A 156 -8.17 -4.98 -2.39
CA SER A 156 -8.84 -5.42 -3.63
C SER A 156 -10.28 -5.88 -3.38
N TYR A 157 -10.53 -6.66 -2.33
CA TYR A 157 -11.90 -7.09 -2.00
C TYR A 157 -12.84 -5.90 -1.78
N LEU A 158 -12.37 -4.81 -1.20
CA LEU A 158 -13.22 -3.63 -1.02
C LEU A 158 -13.56 -2.95 -2.34
N VAL A 159 -12.63 -3.01 -3.29
CA VAL A 159 -12.86 -2.48 -4.64
C VAL A 159 -13.84 -3.36 -5.43
N PHE A 160 -13.82 -4.69 -5.29
CA PHE A 160 -14.69 -5.56 -6.11
C PHE A 160 -15.92 -6.14 -5.38
N GLY A 161 -15.76 -6.48 -4.11
CA GLY A 161 -16.77 -7.13 -3.26
C GLY A 161 -17.65 -6.16 -2.48
N GLY A 162 -17.22 -4.91 -2.26
CA GLY A 162 -17.93 -3.94 -1.44
C GLY A 162 -19.27 -3.48 -2.05
N LYS A 163 -20.39 -3.71 -1.34
CA LYS A 163 -21.73 -3.22 -1.72
C LYS A 163 -21.75 -1.72 -2.06
N ALA A 164 -20.97 -0.93 -1.31
CA ALA A 164 -20.87 0.51 -1.53
C ALA A 164 -20.28 0.87 -2.90
N LEU A 165 -19.22 0.18 -3.34
CA LEU A 165 -18.64 0.46 -4.66
C LEU A 165 -19.55 -0.04 -5.79
N LYS A 166 -20.19 -1.20 -5.62
CA LYS A 166 -21.20 -1.67 -6.58
C LYS A 166 -22.33 -0.64 -6.75
N ARG A 167 -22.80 -0.04 -5.65
CA ARG A 167 -23.78 1.05 -5.67
C ARG A 167 -23.24 2.30 -6.38
N ALA A 168 -22.00 2.71 -6.08
CA ALA A 168 -21.36 3.83 -6.77
C ALA A 168 -21.23 3.59 -8.28
N TYR A 169 -20.82 2.39 -8.69
CA TYR A 169 -20.75 1.99 -10.10
C TYR A 169 -22.12 2.02 -10.79
N SER A 170 -23.15 1.52 -10.11
CA SER A 170 -24.53 1.55 -10.59
C SER A 170 -25.03 2.99 -10.79
N ILE A 171 -24.80 3.88 -9.83
CA ILE A 171 -25.15 5.29 -9.93
C ILE A 171 -24.43 5.97 -11.11
N MET A 172 -23.12 5.75 -11.25
CA MET A 172 -22.36 6.32 -12.38
C MET A 172 -22.85 5.79 -13.73
N SER A 173 -23.18 4.50 -13.79
CA SER A 173 -23.72 3.87 -15.00
C SER A 173 -25.14 4.35 -15.33
N PHE A 174 -25.93 4.70 -14.32
CA PHE A 174 -27.22 5.37 -14.50
C PHE A 174 -27.03 6.75 -15.13
N PHE A 175 -26.15 7.60 -14.59
CA PHE A 175 -25.86 8.91 -15.17
C PHE A 175 -25.31 8.83 -16.59
N GLU A 176 -24.54 7.79 -16.91
CA GLU A 176 -24.01 7.54 -18.26
C GLU A 176 -25.10 7.16 -19.27
N LYS A 177 -26.12 6.41 -18.84
CA LYS A 177 -27.21 5.92 -19.71
C LYS A 177 -28.40 6.88 -19.79
N ASN A 178 -28.64 7.69 -18.77
CA ASN A 178 -29.81 8.54 -18.66
C ASN A 178 -29.77 9.74 -19.65
N LYS A 179 -30.82 9.89 -20.47
CA LYS A 179 -30.92 10.95 -21.51
C LYS A 179 -30.85 12.36 -20.92
N LEU A 180 -31.53 12.62 -19.79
CA LEU A 180 -31.51 13.92 -19.11
C LEU A 180 -30.10 14.27 -18.61
N SER A 181 -29.38 13.27 -18.10
CA SER A 181 -27.99 13.45 -17.65
C SER A 181 -27.05 13.83 -18.79
N LYS A 182 -27.26 13.25 -19.99
CA LYS A 182 -26.55 13.65 -21.22
C LYS A 182 -26.91 15.05 -21.68
N ALA A 183 -28.20 15.40 -21.64
CA ALA A 183 -28.69 16.73 -21.99
C ALA A 183 -28.09 17.82 -21.09
N LEU A 184 -27.92 17.53 -19.79
CA LEU A 184 -27.30 18.42 -18.82
C LEU A 184 -25.77 18.31 -18.74
N HIS A 185 -25.14 17.49 -19.59
CA HIS A 185 -23.69 17.20 -19.58
C HIS A 185 -23.13 16.67 -18.24
N ILE A 186 -23.98 16.10 -17.38
CA ILE A 186 -23.61 15.49 -16.09
C ILE A 186 -22.91 14.13 -16.35
N ASP A 187 -23.26 13.47 -17.45
CA ASP A 187 -22.66 12.23 -17.94
C ASP A 187 -21.13 12.32 -18.01
N ARG A 188 -20.56 13.45 -18.45
CA ARG A 188 -19.11 13.69 -18.51
C ARG A 188 -18.43 13.55 -17.14
N GLY A 189 -19.10 14.00 -16.08
CA GLY A 189 -18.65 13.84 -14.70
C GLY A 189 -18.67 12.37 -14.26
N GLY A 190 -19.77 11.67 -14.56
CA GLY A 190 -19.93 10.24 -14.30
C GLY A 190 -18.88 9.39 -15.00
N VAL A 191 -18.64 9.62 -16.29
CA VAL A 191 -17.62 8.91 -17.08
C VAL A 191 -16.22 9.11 -16.49
N LYS A 192 -15.84 10.34 -16.16
CA LYS A 192 -14.53 10.62 -15.53
C LYS A 192 -14.36 9.92 -14.18
N ALA A 193 -15.41 9.93 -13.35
CA ALA A 193 -15.40 9.25 -12.06
C ALA A 193 -15.26 7.72 -12.24
N LYS A 194 -16.03 7.14 -13.15
CA LYS A 194 -15.97 5.71 -13.51
C LYS A 194 -14.59 5.30 -14.01
N THR A 195 -14.00 6.04 -14.96
CA THR A 195 -12.64 5.77 -15.45
C THR A 195 -11.60 5.82 -14.33
N LYS A 196 -11.74 6.75 -13.38
CA LYS A 196 -10.85 6.83 -12.20
C LYS A 196 -11.01 5.60 -11.31
N MET A 197 -12.25 5.17 -11.06
CA MET A 197 -12.55 3.96 -10.29
C MET A 197 -12.02 2.70 -10.98
N ASP A 198 -12.21 2.56 -12.30
CA ASP A 198 -11.68 1.44 -13.08
C ASP A 198 -10.15 1.38 -13.01
N LYS A 199 -9.48 2.53 -13.02
CA LYS A 199 -8.02 2.60 -12.84
C LYS A 199 -7.59 2.15 -11.45
N ILE A 200 -8.32 2.54 -10.39
CA ILE A 200 -8.05 2.08 -9.03
C ILE A 200 -8.26 0.57 -8.93
N ALA A 201 -9.35 0.07 -9.51
CA ALA A 201 -9.70 -1.35 -9.56
C ALA A 201 -8.64 -2.18 -10.27
N LYS A 202 -8.26 -1.79 -11.50
CA LYS A 202 -7.17 -2.44 -12.26
C LYS A 202 -5.85 -2.42 -11.50
N ASN A 203 -5.53 -1.30 -10.83
CA ASN A 203 -4.33 -1.22 -10.01
C ASN A 203 -4.38 -2.16 -8.80
N ALA A 204 -5.52 -2.25 -8.11
CA ALA A 204 -5.71 -3.13 -6.95
C ALA A 204 -5.57 -4.62 -7.35
N VAL A 205 -6.21 -5.05 -8.44
CA VAL A 205 -6.05 -6.42 -8.99
C VAL A 205 -4.60 -6.67 -9.38
N GLY A 206 -3.98 -5.72 -10.08
CA GLY A 206 -2.60 -5.85 -10.53
C GLY A 206 -1.62 -6.03 -9.36
N ARG A 207 -1.91 -5.46 -8.19
CA ARG A 207 -1.08 -5.63 -6.98
C ARG A 207 -1.17 -7.02 -6.35
N ILE A 208 -2.21 -7.80 -6.67
CA ILE A 208 -2.35 -9.20 -6.24
C ILE A 208 -1.84 -10.15 -7.32
N GLN A 209 -2.18 -9.91 -8.59
CA GLN A 209 -1.80 -10.78 -9.69
C GLN A 209 -0.31 -10.72 -10.03
N LYS A 210 0.33 -9.55 -9.92
CA LYS A 210 1.74 -9.41 -10.27
C LYS A 210 2.68 -10.16 -9.33
N PRO A 211 2.53 -10.11 -8.00
CA PRO A 211 3.31 -10.97 -7.09
C PRO A 211 3.24 -12.44 -7.48
N ILE A 212 2.05 -12.97 -7.76
CA ILE A 212 1.84 -14.37 -8.18
C ILE A 212 2.69 -14.74 -9.41
N ILE A 213 2.68 -13.89 -10.44
CA ILE A 213 3.46 -14.11 -11.66
C ILE A 213 4.96 -13.96 -11.38
N PHE A 214 5.33 -12.95 -10.59
CA PHE A 214 6.70 -12.63 -10.24
C PHE A 214 7.37 -13.76 -9.44
N SER A 215 6.65 -14.33 -8.48
CA SER A 215 7.06 -15.44 -7.61
C SER A 215 7.45 -16.71 -8.35
N LYS A 216 7.07 -16.88 -9.63
CA LYS A 216 7.57 -17.99 -10.47
C LYS A 216 9.09 -17.99 -10.63
N ASN A 217 9.75 -16.85 -10.42
CA ASN A 217 11.20 -16.71 -10.48
C ASN A 217 11.89 -16.93 -9.12
N ALA A 218 11.10 -17.08 -8.05
CA ALA A 218 11.61 -17.18 -6.68
C ALA A 218 12.08 -18.60 -6.34
N SER A 219 13.06 -18.68 -5.43
CA SER A 219 13.54 -19.96 -4.91
C SER A 219 12.51 -20.63 -4.01
N PHE A 220 11.65 -19.85 -3.35
CA PHE A 220 10.49 -20.31 -2.61
C PHE A 220 9.44 -19.19 -2.54
N ILE A 221 8.26 -19.49 -2.02
CA ILE A 221 7.20 -18.50 -1.82
C ILE A 221 6.87 -18.35 -0.34
N THR A 222 6.37 -17.18 0.02
CA THR A 222 5.83 -16.86 1.35
C THR A 222 4.48 -16.20 1.17
N ALA A 223 3.64 -16.20 2.20
CA ALA A 223 2.44 -15.39 2.26
C ALA A 223 2.19 -14.99 3.70
N GLY A 224 1.65 -13.79 3.89
CA GLY A 224 1.31 -13.30 5.20
C GLY A 224 0.24 -12.23 5.15
N SER A 225 -0.27 -11.89 6.32
CA SER A 225 -1.35 -10.91 6.46
C SER A 225 -0.88 -9.48 6.37
N ASP A 226 0.38 -9.22 6.74
CA ASP A 226 0.88 -7.89 7.08
C ASP A 226 -0.03 -7.22 8.13
N ALA A 227 -0.44 -8.04 9.10
CA ALA A 227 -1.39 -7.64 10.12
C ALA A 227 -0.74 -6.68 11.10
N HIS A 228 -1.47 -5.62 11.42
CA HIS A 228 -1.15 -4.67 12.49
C HIS A 228 -2.19 -4.75 13.64
N TYR A 229 -3.17 -5.65 13.52
CA TYR A 229 -4.24 -5.85 14.50
C TYR A 229 -4.67 -7.32 14.52
N PRO A 230 -5.22 -7.82 15.64
CA PRO A 230 -5.67 -9.20 15.77
C PRO A 230 -6.69 -9.65 14.72
N LYS A 231 -7.51 -8.72 14.20
CA LYS A 231 -8.52 -9.01 13.17
C LYS A 231 -7.94 -9.16 11.75
N ALA A 232 -6.72 -8.72 11.51
CA ALA A 232 -6.08 -8.81 10.20
C ALA A 232 -5.19 -10.05 10.07
N ILE A 233 -4.70 -10.60 11.20
CA ILE A 233 -3.88 -11.83 11.25
C ILE A 233 -4.54 -12.89 10.39
N GLY A 234 -3.77 -13.69 9.65
CA GLY A 234 -4.25 -14.78 8.83
C GLY A 234 -5.14 -14.38 7.65
N SER A 235 -5.16 -13.09 7.25
CA SER A 235 -5.80 -12.66 6.00
C SER A 235 -5.02 -13.09 4.75
N GLY A 236 -3.71 -13.30 4.89
CA GLY A 236 -2.86 -14.03 3.95
C GLY A 236 -2.20 -15.20 4.66
N VAL A 237 -2.20 -16.38 4.04
CA VAL A 237 -1.66 -17.60 4.64
C VAL A 237 -0.93 -18.44 3.60
N ILE A 238 -0.04 -19.29 4.11
CA ILE A 238 0.59 -20.38 3.38
C ILE A 238 0.27 -21.71 4.08
N GLU A 239 0.08 -22.76 3.29
CA GLU A 239 -0.43 -24.05 3.75
C GLU A 239 0.56 -25.18 3.52
N PHE A 240 0.70 -26.06 4.50
CA PHE A 240 1.56 -27.23 4.47
C PHE A 240 0.82 -28.51 4.86
N LYS A 241 1.33 -29.65 4.38
CA LYS A 241 0.74 -30.98 4.63
C LYS A 241 0.91 -31.46 6.07
N GLN A 242 1.97 -31.02 6.75
CA GLN A 242 2.33 -31.51 8.08
C GLN A 242 2.84 -30.38 8.98
N MET A 243 2.77 -30.62 10.29
CA MET A 243 3.26 -29.67 11.30
C MET A 243 4.77 -29.80 11.42
N PRO A 244 5.54 -28.71 11.30
CA PRO A 244 6.96 -28.74 11.60
C PRO A 244 7.19 -29.01 13.10
N LYS A 245 8.25 -29.74 13.44
CA LYS A 245 8.66 -29.98 14.84
C LYS A 245 9.26 -28.73 15.47
N ASN A 246 9.93 -27.90 14.68
CA ASN A 246 10.61 -26.68 15.11
C ASN A 246 10.79 -25.67 13.95
N GLU A 247 11.34 -24.51 14.26
CA GLU A 247 11.61 -23.39 13.36
C GLU A 247 12.50 -23.79 12.19
N LYS A 248 13.55 -24.59 12.45
CA LYS A 248 14.47 -25.09 11.43
C LYS A 248 13.79 -25.99 10.40
N GLU A 249 12.98 -26.94 10.86
CA GLU A 249 12.19 -27.80 9.96
C GLU A 249 11.22 -26.95 9.13
N PHE A 250 10.54 -25.98 9.74
CA PHE A 250 9.64 -25.09 9.01
C PHE A 250 10.36 -24.30 7.90
N ILE A 251 11.53 -23.75 8.20
CA ILE A 251 12.37 -23.06 7.22
C ILE A 251 12.81 -24.01 6.09
N SER A 252 13.15 -25.26 6.41
CA SER A 252 13.47 -26.27 5.40
C SER A 252 12.27 -26.55 4.49
N MET A 253 11.08 -26.71 5.05
CA MET A 253 9.84 -26.95 4.29
C MET A 253 9.57 -25.81 3.29
N LEU A 254 9.79 -24.54 3.70
CA LEU A 254 9.72 -23.38 2.80
C LEU A 254 10.71 -23.50 1.64
N LYS A 255 12.00 -23.74 1.95
CA LYS A 255 13.07 -23.84 0.95
C LYS A 255 12.86 -25.02 -0.02
N ASN A 256 12.29 -26.12 0.47
CA ASN A 256 11.97 -27.32 -0.29
C ASN A 256 10.66 -27.20 -1.10
N LYS A 257 9.96 -26.06 -1.01
CA LYS A 257 8.69 -25.81 -1.71
C LYS A 257 7.60 -26.83 -1.36
N GLU A 258 7.52 -27.25 -0.10
CA GLU A 258 6.50 -28.18 0.40
C GLU A 258 5.10 -27.52 0.59
N THR A 259 4.94 -26.31 0.06
CA THR A 259 3.72 -25.52 0.11
C THR A 259 2.62 -26.15 -0.75
N LEU A 260 1.45 -26.35 -0.16
CA LEU A 260 0.25 -26.79 -0.87
C LEU A 260 -0.53 -25.61 -1.46
N TRP A 261 -0.62 -24.52 -0.71
CA TRP A 261 -1.38 -23.33 -1.07
C TRP A 261 -0.72 -22.07 -0.48
N ALA A 262 -0.84 -20.95 -1.17
CA ALA A 262 -0.50 -19.62 -0.67
C ALA A 262 -1.52 -18.61 -1.20
N GLY A 263 -2.12 -17.81 -0.33
CA GLY A 263 -3.21 -16.92 -0.75
C GLY A 263 -4.08 -16.42 0.41
N PRO A 264 -5.32 -15.97 0.12
CA PRO A 264 -6.28 -15.66 1.17
C PRO A 264 -6.61 -16.91 1.99
N ASN A 265 -7.00 -16.71 3.25
CA ASN A 265 -7.42 -17.80 4.13
C ASN A 265 -8.85 -18.25 3.81
N ILE A 266 -8.96 -19.21 2.90
CA ILE A 266 -10.23 -19.80 2.45
C ILE A 266 -10.99 -20.59 3.54
N TYR A 267 -10.35 -20.87 4.67
CA TYR A 267 -10.95 -21.58 5.80
C TYR A 267 -11.61 -20.64 6.83
N SER A 268 -11.41 -19.33 6.68
CA SER A 268 -12.09 -18.31 7.46
C SER A 268 -13.49 -18.07 6.89
N LYS A 269 -14.49 -17.87 7.77
CA LYS A 269 -15.83 -17.42 7.36
C LYS A 269 -15.78 -16.10 6.58
N ASN A 270 -14.82 -15.25 6.94
CA ASN A 270 -14.50 -14.01 6.27
C ASN A 270 -13.05 -14.12 5.78
N PRO A 271 -12.82 -14.69 4.58
CA PRO A 271 -11.46 -14.88 4.05
C PRO A 271 -10.74 -13.55 3.82
N VAL A 272 -11.51 -12.46 3.75
CA VAL A 272 -11.01 -11.10 3.65
C VAL A 272 -11.63 -10.29 4.79
N ASP A 273 -11.13 -10.53 6.01
CA ASP A 273 -11.56 -9.73 7.15
C ASP A 273 -11.18 -8.26 6.88
N ILE A 274 -12.20 -7.42 6.91
CA ILE A 274 -12.13 -6.02 6.50
C ILE A 274 -11.21 -5.30 7.48
N ILE A 275 -9.99 -5.00 7.04
CA ILE A 275 -9.11 -3.98 7.63
C ILE A 275 -9.95 -2.73 7.93
N GLY A 276 -9.62 -1.96 8.97
CA GLY A 276 -10.40 -0.77 9.32
C GLY A 276 -10.60 0.16 8.12
N ARG A 277 -11.80 0.76 8.02
CA ARG A 277 -12.13 1.72 6.93
C ARG A 277 -11.08 2.82 6.78
N LYS A 278 -10.39 3.20 7.87
CA LYS A 278 -9.33 4.22 7.86
C LYS A 278 -8.07 3.76 7.12
N GLU A 279 -7.51 2.58 7.41
CA GLU A 279 -6.32 2.11 6.69
C GLU A 279 -6.64 1.85 5.21
N ILE A 280 -7.84 1.37 4.91
CA ILE A 280 -8.33 1.22 3.55
C ILE A 280 -8.35 2.55 2.81
N LEU A 281 -8.93 3.59 3.41
CA LEU A 281 -8.95 4.93 2.81
C LEU A 281 -7.53 5.47 2.66
N GLY A 282 -6.62 5.15 3.58
CA GLY A 282 -5.19 5.39 3.44
C GLY A 282 -4.61 4.70 2.21
N GLY A 283 -4.86 3.40 2.03
CA GLY A 283 -4.43 2.61 0.88
C GLY A 283 -5.02 3.11 -0.45
N ILE A 284 -6.31 3.47 -0.48
CA ILE A 284 -6.96 4.08 -1.66
C ILE A 284 -6.38 5.47 -1.95
N GLY A 285 -6.18 6.28 -0.92
CA GLY A 285 -5.52 7.58 -1.02
C GLY A 285 -4.12 7.44 -1.63
N TYR A 286 -3.42 6.38 -1.27
CA TYR A 286 -2.14 6.04 -1.85
C TYR A 286 -2.25 5.66 -3.34
N LEU A 287 -3.14 4.71 -3.68
CA LEU A 287 -3.39 4.28 -5.05
C LEU A 287 -3.74 5.45 -5.99
N THR A 288 -4.44 6.46 -5.45
CA THR A 288 -4.88 7.63 -6.22
C THR A 288 -3.81 8.71 -6.38
N LYS A 289 -2.91 8.94 -5.42
CA LYS A 289 -1.81 9.93 -5.53
C LYS A 289 -0.92 9.72 -6.76
N LYS A 290 -0.72 8.47 -7.21
CA LYS A 290 0.06 8.12 -8.43
C LYS A 290 -0.60 8.62 -9.73
N SER A 291 -1.93 8.75 -9.76
CA SER A 291 -2.64 9.24 -10.95
C SER A 291 -2.47 10.74 -11.19
N ILE A 292 -2.29 11.52 -10.13
CA ILE A 292 -2.22 12.99 -10.19
C ILE A 292 -0.78 13.48 -10.36
N ALA A 293 0.19 12.84 -9.70
CA ALA A 293 1.59 13.27 -9.74
C ALA A 293 2.28 13.06 -11.11
N ARG A 294 1.90 12.03 -11.88
CA ARG A 294 2.47 11.79 -13.21
C ARG A 294 1.89 12.68 -14.32
N GLY A 295 0.69 13.24 -14.12
CA GLY A 295 0.04 14.11 -15.11
C GLY A 295 0.35 15.60 -14.96
N SER A 296 0.77 16.07 -13.78
CA SER A 296 0.88 17.50 -13.49
C SER A 296 2.27 18.11 -13.72
N LYS A 297 3.36 17.34 -13.63
CA LYS A 297 4.71 17.92 -13.71
C LYS A 297 5.21 18.24 -15.13
N LYS A 298 4.64 17.65 -16.19
CA LYS A 298 5.05 17.94 -17.58
C LYS A 298 4.32 19.12 -18.24
N GLY A 299 3.23 19.63 -17.66
CA GLY A 299 2.42 20.71 -18.27
C GLY A 299 2.31 22.01 -17.48
N LEU A 300 2.77 22.07 -16.21
CA LEU A 300 2.57 23.26 -15.39
C LEU A 300 3.63 24.36 -15.60
N LYS A 301 4.81 24.04 -16.13
CA LYS A 301 5.85 25.05 -16.41
C LYS A 301 5.49 26.00 -17.57
N THR A 302 4.59 25.62 -18.48
CA THR A 302 4.17 26.49 -19.60
C THR A 302 2.93 27.34 -19.30
N LYS A 303 2.13 27.03 -18.27
CA LYS A 303 0.93 27.82 -17.92
C LYS A 303 1.18 28.98 -16.95
N ILE A 304 2.28 28.98 -16.20
CA ILE A 304 2.60 30.08 -15.28
C ILE A 304 3.03 31.34 -16.05
N GLY A 305 3.65 31.20 -17.23
CA GLY A 305 3.95 32.33 -18.13
C GLY A 305 2.70 33.03 -18.71
N ARG A 306 1.58 32.31 -18.91
CA ARG A 306 0.33 32.89 -19.43
C ARG A 306 -0.53 33.59 -18.37
N LYS A 307 -0.46 33.19 -17.09
CA LYS A 307 -1.20 33.89 -16.03
C LYS A 307 -0.63 35.28 -15.70
N ILE A 308 0.67 35.48 -15.90
CA ILE A 308 1.32 36.78 -15.67
C ILE A 308 0.90 37.81 -16.75
N SER A 309 0.57 37.39 -17.98
CA SER A 309 0.11 38.32 -19.02
C SER A 309 -1.37 38.73 -18.87
N LEU A 310 -2.21 37.84 -18.34
CA LEU A 310 -3.62 38.14 -18.03
C LEU A 310 -3.77 39.16 -16.90
N GLY A 311 -2.94 39.06 -15.85
CA GLY A 311 -2.93 40.04 -14.77
C GLY A 311 -2.52 41.45 -15.24
N LYS A 312 -1.56 41.53 -16.16
CA LYS A 312 -1.15 42.80 -16.80
C LYS A 312 -2.26 43.35 -17.71
N ARG A 313 -2.92 42.52 -18.52
CA ARG A 313 -4.06 42.94 -19.36
C ARG A 313 -5.25 43.45 -18.55
N ILE A 314 -5.61 42.80 -17.43
CA ILE A 314 -6.72 43.24 -16.57
C ILE A 314 -6.42 44.60 -15.90
N LYS A 315 -5.17 44.84 -15.46
CA LYS A 315 -4.76 46.15 -14.93
C LYS A 315 -4.82 47.26 -15.99
N THR A 316 -4.43 46.97 -17.23
CA THR A 316 -4.52 47.92 -18.35
C THR A 316 -5.97 48.24 -18.69
N ILE A 317 -6.86 47.23 -18.76
CA ILE A 317 -8.29 47.44 -19.02
C ILE A 317 -8.91 48.33 -17.93
N LYS A 318 -8.67 48.04 -16.64
CA LYS A 318 -9.18 48.89 -15.52
C LYS A 318 -8.69 50.33 -15.59
N ARG A 319 -7.43 50.57 -16.00
CA ARG A 319 -6.90 51.94 -16.20
C ARG A 319 -7.60 52.66 -17.35
N ILE A 320 -7.88 51.97 -18.46
CA ILE A 320 -8.60 52.54 -19.60
C ILE A 320 -10.04 52.87 -19.21
N THR A 321 -10.76 51.96 -18.53
CA THR A 321 -12.15 52.22 -18.10
C THR A 321 -12.24 53.39 -17.13
N LYS A 322 -11.28 53.53 -16.20
CA LYS A 322 -11.23 54.68 -15.26
C LYS A 322 -10.98 56.00 -15.99
N ARG A 323 -10.10 56.02 -17.00
CA ARG A 323 -9.85 57.22 -17.83
C ARG A 323 -11.07 57.61 -18.68
N VAL A 324 -11.80 56.63 -19.24
CA VAL A 324 -13.03 56.89 -20.01
C VAL A 324 -14.14 57.44 -19.10
N LYS A 325 -14.30 56.91 -17.88
CA LYS A 325 -15.28 57.42 -16.91
C LYS A 325 -14.97 58.87 -16.49
N LEU A 326 -13.70 59.20 -16.25
CA LEU A 326 -13.26 60.56 -15.92
C LEU A 326 -13.44 61.55 -17.09
N ARG A 327 -13.20 61.13 -18.34
CA ARG A 327 -13.49 61.96 -19.52
C ARG A 327 -14.98 62.24 -19.68
N LYS A 328 -15.86 61.25 -19.47
CA LYS A 328 -17.32 61.43 -19.51
C LYS A 328 -17.85 62.36 -18.40
N ILE A 329 -17.24 62.35 -17.23
CA ILE A 329 -17.58 63.30 -16.14
C ILE A 329 -17.15 64.72 -16.55
N ARG A 330 -15.97 64.86 -17.16
CA ARG A 330 -15.43 66.16 -17.60
C ARG A 330 -16.23 66.77 -18.76
N THR A 331 -16.85 65.96 -19.62
CA THR A 331 -17.74 66.45 -20.69
C THR A 331 -19.17 66.72 -20.22
N LYS A 332 -19.64 66.10 -19.12
CA LYS A 332 -20.96 66.40 -18.52
C LYS A 332 -21.01 67.67 -17.66
N PHE A 333 -19.86 68.22 -17.25
CA PHE A 333 -19.80 69.44 -16.46
C PHE A 333 -18.91 70.55 -17.08
N PRO A 334 -19.22 71.07 -18.28
CA PRO A 334 -18.46 72.18 -18.84
C PRO A 334 -18.76 73.54 -18.17
N LYS A 335 -19.80 73.66 -17.33
CA LYS A 335 -20.35 74.97 -16.91
C LYS A 335 -20.15 75.42 -15.45
N ILE A 336 -19.48 74.65 -14.59
CA ILE A 336 -19.27 75.08 -13.19
C ILE A 336 -18.03 75.98 -13.00
N ARG A 337 -17.09 76.02 -13.96
CA ARG A 337 -15.85 76.81 -13.80
C ARG A 337 -15.95 78.31 -14.12
N LYS A 338 -17.10 78.83 -14.57
CA LYS A 338 -17.25 80.26 -14.93
C LYS A 338 -17.93 81.15 -13.88
N LYS A 339 -18.30 80.63 -12.70
CA LYS A 339 -18.96 81.44 -11.64
C LYS A 339 -18.08 81.79 -10.42
N LEU A 340 -16.79 81.38 -10.41
CA LEU A 340 -15.86 81.65 -9.30
C LEU A 340 -14.83 82.77 -9.57
N PHE A 341 -14.91 83.46 -10.72
CA PHE A 341 -14.02 84.58 -11.07
C PHE A 341 -14.78 85.81 -11.61
N ARG A 342 -15.84 86.24 -10.91
CA ARG A 342 -16.41 87.59 -11.04
C ARG A 342 -16.71 88.15 -9.65
N LYS A 343 -15.66 88.65 -9.00
CA LYS A 343 -15.71 89.73 -8.00
C LYS A 343 -14.58 90.70 -8.38
N LYS A 344 -14.95 91.73 -9.14
CA LYS A 344 -14.52 93.11 -8.96
C LYS A 344 -15.78 93.93 -9.01
#